data_AF-A0A2U8PM05-F1
#
_entry.id   AF-A0A2U8PM05-F1
#
_cell.length_a   1.000
_cell.length_b   1.000
_cell.length_c   1.000
_cell.angle_alpha   90.00
_cell.angle_beta   90.00
_cell.angle_gamma   90.00
#
_symmetry.space_group_name_H-M   'P 1'
#
loop_
_entity.id
_entity.type
_entity.pdbx_description
1 polymer ?
#
loop_
_entity_poly.entity_id
_entity_poly.type
_entity_poly.pdbx_seq_one_letter_code
_entity_poly.pdbx_strand_id
1 'polypeptide(L)'
;MSGFEHLDHLIDRIYEAGLIPSLWPEVLNEIGNAIGGNGGLLFAVRDGYVSGINSVNHDQTMRLFLQEGWSERDPLLPRAAALDYAGFLNDGDLLSEEEIATNGVYCDFYRRHGIGYRAGTIISIPSGDSIAIVMPRHQDNGPVPRDIVSFLDGLRPHLARASLTANRLGFERARAQADALQAIGLPGAILREGGKLLAANALFEALMPSLFQDRAERLTLTDVTADGLFLEALGTPFVGNSRPVRSLAIAAAMDRVPMVLHVVPVRGSARDIFTQATFMLIVTPVDRGAVPSAEVLQGLFDLTPAEAQVARGVAQAGSIDALAAKIGVTRETVRTQLKAVLSKTGLSRQQELVSLLAGKALRGG
;
A
#
# COMPACT_ATOMS: atom_id res chain seq x y z
N MET A 1 32.15 -15.86 -21.58
CA MET A 1 32.43 -15.95 -20.13
C MET A 1 32.31 -17.40 -19.74
N SER A 2 33.20 -17.89 -18.89
CA SER A 2 33.07 -19.25 -18.35
C SER A 2 31.77 -19.37 -17.52
N GLY A 3 31.21 -20.57 -17.39
CA GLY A 3 29.98 -20.78 -16.62
C GLY A 3 30.07 -20.35 -15.14
N PHE A 4 31.29 -20.33 -14.58
CA PHE A 4 31.55 -19.87 -13.21
C PHE A 4 31.52 -18.34 -13.06
N GLU A 5 32.14 -17.60 -13.99
CA GLU A 5 32.10 -16.12 -13.98
C GLU A 5 30.68 -15.58 -14.17
N HIS A 6 29.82 -16.32 -14.86
CA HIS A 6 28.43 -15.94 -15.07
C HIS A 6 27.59 -16.08 -13.79
N LEU A 7 27.86 -17.09 -12.95
CA LEU A 7 27.15 -17.32 -11.70
C LEU A 7 27.50 -16.28 -10.64
N ASP A 8 28.79 -15.99 -10.46
CA ASP A 8 29.25 -14.99 -9.48
C ASP A 8 28.71 -13.60 -9.81
N HIS A 9 28.72 -13.20 -11.08
CA HIS A 9 28.12 -11.95 -11.53
C HIS A 9 26.63 -11.87 -11.21
N LEU A 10 25.88 -12.97 -11.43
CA LEU A 10 24.45 -13.00 -11.15
C LEU A 10 24.16 -12.93 -9.65
N ILE A 11 24.99 -13.54 -8.81
CA ILE A 11 24.93 -13.43 -7.35
C ILE A 11 25.16 -11.98 -6.91
N ASP A 12 26.17 -11.30 -7.43
CA ASP A 12 26.45 -9.90 -7.10
C ASP A 12 25.26 -9.00 -7.46
N ARG A 13 24.68 -9.21 -8.66
CA ARG A 13 23.48 -8.50 -9.10
C ARG A 13 22.26 -8.75 -8.21
N ILE A 14 22.08 -9.97 -7.69
CA ILE A 14 21.01 -10.27 -6.72
C ILE A 14 21.18 -9.42 -5.46
N TYR A 15 22.40 -9.29 -4.94
CA TYR A 15 22.66 -8.46 -3.77
C TYR A 15 22.44 -6.98 -4.05
N GLU A 16 22.89 -6.50 -5.21
CA GLU A 16 22.66 -5.12 -5.63
C GLU A 16 21.16 -4.81 -5.74
N ALA A 17 20.38 -5.71 -6.33
CA ALA A 17 18.92 -5.57 -6.41
C ALA A 17 18.24 -5.60 -5.03
N GLY A 18 18.80 -6.31 -4.05
CA GLY A 18 18.36 -6.25 -2.66
C GLY A 18 18.53 -4.87 -2.02
N LEU A 19 19.48 -4.04 -2.50
CA LEU A 19 19.70 -2.68 -2.05
C LEU A 19 18.99 -1.64 -2.92
N ILE A 20 18.83 -1.93 -4.21
CA ILE A 20 18.25 -1.05 -5.23
C ILE A 20 17.08 -1.80 -5.90
N PRO A 21 15.85 -1.69 -5.37
CA PRO A 21 14.73 -2.50 -5.82
C PRO A 21 14.38 -2.34 -7.31
N SER A 22 14.72 -1.21 -7.93
CA SER A 22 14.49 -0.98 -9.36
C SER A 22 15.31 -1.89 -10.29
N LEU A 23 16.32 -2.60 -9.76
CA LEU A 23 17.13 -3.56 -10.53
C LEU A 23 16.51 -4.95 -10.62
N TRP A 24 15.52 -5.28 -9.78
CA TRP A 24 14.88 -6.60 -9.78
C TRP A 24 14.30 -7.02 -11.15
N PRO A 25 13.61 -6.17 -11.92
CA PRO A 25 13.11 -6.58 -13.25
C PRO A 25 14.20 -7.10 -14.17
N GLU A 26 15.39 -6.50 -14.15
CA GLU A 26 16.53 -6.91 -14.96
C GLU A 26 17.15 -8.20 -14.43
N VAL A 27 17.36 -8.31 -13.11
CA VAL A 27 17.92 -9.53 -12.49
C VAL A 27 17.02 -10.73 -12.73
N LEU A 28 15.71 -10.57 -12.57
CA LEU A 28 14.72 -11.62 -12.87
C LEU A 28 14.76 -12.02 -14.35
N ASN A 29 14.98 -11.06 -15.25
CA ASN A 29 15.12 -11.33 -16.68
C ASN A 29 16.41 -12.11 -16.99
N GLU A 30 17.53 -11.77 -16.36
CA GLU A 30 18.79 -12.49 -16.51
C GLU A 30 18.70 -13.93 -16.00
N ILE A 31 18.13 -14.15 -14.81
CA ILE A 31 17.90 -15.50 -14.27
C ILE A 31 16.99 -16.28 -15.23
N GLY A 32 15.91 -15.67 -15.70
CA GLY A 32 14.99 -16.28 -16.67
C GLY A 32 15.70 -16.71 -17.95
N ASN A 33 16.52 -15.84 -18.54
CA ASN A 33 17.29 -16.14 -19.75
C ASN A 33 18.32 -17.27 -19.53
N ALA A 34 18.99 -17.29 -18.38
CA ALA A 34 19.98 -18.31 -18.04
C ALA A 34 19.38 -19.73 -17.98
N ILE A 35 18.08 -19.84 -17.68
CA ILE A 35 17.37 -21.13 -17.63
C ILE A 35 16.52 -21.41 -18.88
N GLY A 36 16.67 -20.63 -19.96
CA GLY A 36 15.87 -20.80 -21.19
C GLY A 36 14.40 -20.40 -21.03
N GLY A 37 14.09 -19.61 -20.01
CA GLY A 37 12.86 -18.83 -19.88
C GLY A 37 13.01 -17.45 -20.53
N ASN A 38 12.01 -16.60 -20.34
CA ASN A 38 11.95 -15.25 -20.91
C ASN A 38 11.63 -14.19 -19.85
N GLY A 39 11.97 -14.46 -18.60
CA GLY A 39 11.71 -13.57 -17.48
C GLY A 39 11.62 -14.26 -16.13
N GLY A 40 11.29 -13.47 -15.12
CA GLY A 40 11.03 -13.92 -13.77
C GLY A 40 10.05 -13.00 -13.07
N LEU A 41 9.46 -13.51 -12.00
CA LEU A 41 8.45 -12.87 -11.19
C LEU A 41 8.88 -12.92 -9.74
N LEU A 42 8.68 -11.84 -9.01
CA LEU A 42 8.89 -11.76 -7.56
C LEU A 42 7.62 -11.18 -6.96
N PHE A 43 6.97 -11.93 -6.07
CA PHE A 43 5.77 -11.49 -5.38
C PHE A 43 5.97 -11.41 -3.87
N ALA A 44 5.36 -10.41 -3.26
CA ALA A 44 5.11 -10.42 -1.82
C ALA A 44 3.79 -11.14 -1.52
N VAL A 45 3.81 -12.00 -0.51
CA VAL A 45 2.75 -12.94 -0.15
C VAL A 45 2.41 -12.82 1.33
N ARG A 46 1.11 -12.77 1.66
CA ARG A 46 0.60 -12.88 3.05
C ARG A 46 -0.58 -13.83 3.13
N ASP A 47 -1.65 -13.56 2.38
CA ASP A 47 -2.85 -14.40 2.24
C ASP A 47 -3.22 -14.58 0.76
N GLY A 48 -2.20 -14.69 -0.09
CA GLY A 48 -2.28 -14.51 -1.54
C GLY A 48 -1.27 -13.47 -2.04
N TYR A 49 -1.30 -13.19 -3.33
CA TYR A 49 -0.40 -12.23 -3.95
C TYR A 49 -0.79 -10.79 -3.59
N VAL A 50 0.09 -10.06 -2.90
CA VAL A 50 -0.16 -8.69 -2.44
C VAL A 50 0.38 -7.65 -3.42
N SER A 51 1.61 -7.87 -3.91
CA SER A 51 2.27 -7.03 -4.89
C SER A 51 3.34 -7.84 -5.62
N GLY A 52 3.79 -7.38 -6.78
CA GLY A 52 4.85 -8.07 -7.53
C GLY A 52 5.74 -7.14 -8.33
N ILE A 53 6.99 -7.57 -8.49
CA ILE A 53 7.94 -7.07 -9.49
C ILE A 53 8.07 -8.15 -10.55
N ASN A 54 7.87 -7.75 -11.81
CA ASN A 54 7.95 -8.65 -12.94
C ASN A 54 9.09 -8.19 -13.86
N SER A 55 9.74 -9.15 -14.51
CA SER A 55 10.47 -8.86 -15.76
C SER A 55 9.56 -8.15 -16.77
N VAL A 56 10.13 -7.26 -17.59
CA VAL A 56 9.39 -6.44 -18.57
C VAL A 56 8.46 -7.28 -19.46
N ASN A 57 8.93 -8.46 -19.87
CA ASN A 57 8.18 -9.37 -20.74
C ASN A 57 6.89 -9.93 -20.11
N HIS A 58 6.79 -9.95 -18.78
CA HIS A 58 5.65 -10.51 -18.05
C HIS A 58 4.77 -9.45 -17.38
N ASP A 59 5.17 -8.17 -17.44
CA ASP A 59 4.53 -7.11 -16.67
C ASP A 59 3.06 -6.89 -17.06
N GLN A 60 2.74 -6.86 -18.36
CA GLN A 60 1.35 -6.78 -18.82
C GLN A 60 0.55 -8.03 -18.48
N THR A 61 1.12 -9.22 -18.71
CA THR A 61 0.47 -10.50 -18.44
C THR A 61 0.11 -10.64 -16.96
N MET A 62 1.05 -10.34 -16.05
CA MET A 62 0.79 -10.46 -14.61
C MET A 62 -0.17 -9.39 -14.07
N ARG A 63 -0.27 -8.22 -14.73
CA ARG A 63 -1.36 -7.28 -14.42
C ARG A 63 -2.74 -7.88 -14.72
N LEU A 64 -2.90 -8.52 -15.88
CA LEU A 64 -4.16 -9.20 -16.23
C LEU A 64 -4.45 -10.36 -15.27
N PHE A 65 -3.41 -11.13 -14.90
CA PHE A 65 -3.52 -12.22 -13.93
C PHE A 65 -4.15 -11.78 -12.60
N LEU A 66 -3.75 -10.63 -12.08
CA LEU A 66 -4.29 -10.07 -10.85
C LEU A 66 -5.68 -9.44 -11.07
N GLN A 67 -5.84 -8.62 -12.12
CA GLN A 67 -7.09 -7.88 -12.36
C GLN A 67 -8.30 -8.77 -12.68
N GLU A 68 -8.08 -9.88 -13.37
CA GLU A 68 -9.14 -10.83 -13.75
C GLU A 68 -9.31 -11.96 -12.72
N GLY A 69 -8.69 -11.85 -11.54
CA GLY A 69 -8.83 -12.84 -10.47
C GLY A 69 -8.28 -14.24 -10.82
N TRP A 70 -7.33 -14.34 -11.74
CA TRP A 70 -6.65 -15.63 -12.02
C TRP A 70 -5.77 -16.05 -10.84
N SER A 71 -5.21 -15.07 -10.14
CA SER A 71 -4.36 -15.29 -8.96
C SER A 71 -5.05 -16.02 -7.80
N GLU A 72 -6.34 -15.77 -7.59
CA GLU A 72 -7.16 -16.44 -6.58
C GLU A 72 -7.52 -17.89 -6.97
N ARG A 73 -7.47 -18.19 -8.27
CA ARG A 73 -7.78 -19.51 -8.84
C ARG A 73 -6.54 -20.37 -9.04
N ASP A 74 -5.34 -19.81 -8.96
CA ASP A 74 -4.07 -20.51 -9.15
C ASP A 74 -3.78 -21.45 -7.97
N PRO A 75 -3.73 -22.78 -8.19
CA PRO A 75 -3.51 -23.73 -7.10
C PRO A 75 -2.07 -23.77 -6.60
N LEU A 76 -1.10 -23.16 -7.30
CA LEU A 76 0.31 -23.37 -6.99
C LEU A 76 0.75 -22.74 -5.68
N LEU A 77 0.42 -21.47 -5.44
CA LEU A 77 0.85 -20.77 -4.25
C LEU A 77 0.42 -21.48 -2.94
N PRO A 78 -0.86 -21.84 -2.75
CA PRO A 78 -1.27 -22.52 -1.52
C PRO A 78 -0.65 -23.92 -1.38
N ARG A 79 -0.46 -24.67 -2.49
CA ARG A 79 0.20 -25.99 -2.44
C ARG A 79 1.68 -25.87 -2.10
N ALA A 80 2.40 -24.93 -2.70
CA ALA A 80 3.80 -24.69 -2.41
C ALA A 80 4.00 -24.21 -0.96
N ALA A 81 3.13 -23.34 -0.46
CA ALA A 81 3.16 -22.89 0.93
C ALA A 81 2.92 -24.05 1.91
N ALA A 82 2.00 -24.97 1.60
CA ALA A 82 1.71 -26.13 2.45
C ALA A 82 2.88 -27.14 2.55
N LEU A 83 3.75 -27.20 1.54
CA LEU A 83 4.93 -28.07 1.56
C LEU A 83 6.08 -27.52 2.41
N ASP A 84 6.13 -26.21 2.64
CA ASP A 84 7.20 -25.51 3.38
C ASP A 84 8.62 -25.94 2.93
N TYR A 85 8.80 -26.07 1.61
CA TYR A 85 10.04 -26.60 1.05
C TYR A 85 11.09 -25.52 0.86
N ALA A 86 12.28 -25.73 1.44
CA ALA A 86 13.40 -24.81 1.38
C ALA A 86 14.23 -24.90 0.07
N GLY A 87 13.56 -25.00 -1.07
CA GLY A 87 14.15 -25.09 -2.42
C GLY A 87 13.19 -24.58 -3.51
N PHE A 88 13.60 -24.71 -4.76
CA PHE A 88 12.73 -24.51 -5.92
C PHE A 88 11.89 -25.77 -6.18
N LEU A 89 10.60 -25.57 -6.40
CA LEU A 89 9.64 -26.59 -6.83
C LEU A 89 9.24 -26.31 -8.28
N ASN A 90 9.10 -27.35 -9.10
CA ASN A 90 8.49 -27.23 -10.41
C ASN A 90 7.00 -27.61 -10.37
N ASP A 91 6.27 -27.39 -11.46
CA ASP A 91 4.82 -27.67 -11.48
C ASP A 91 4.51 -29.15 -11.19
N GLY A 92 5.37 -30.07 -11.62
CA GLY A 92 5.21 -31.51 -11.40
C GLY A 92 5.45 -31.97 -9.95
N ASP A 93 6.12 -31.16 -9.14
CA ASP A 93 6.22 -31.37 -7.69
C ASP A 93 4.92 -30.97 -6.96
N LEU A 94 4.03 -30.21 -7.62
CA LEU A 94 2.83 -29.60 -7.02
C LEU A 94 1.51 -30.13 -7.61
N LEU A 95 1.52 -30.55 -8.87
CA LEU A 95 0.36 -30.96 -9.65
C LEU A 95 0.69 -32.23 -10.44
N SER A 96 -0.30 -33.10 -10.65
CA SER A 96 -0.18 -34.18 -11.61
C SER A 96 -0.22 -33.66 -13.06
N GLU A 97 0.24 -34.45 -14.02
CA GLU A 97 0.15 -34.11 -15.45
C GLU A 97 -1.32 -33.90 -15.89
N GLU A 98 -2.26 -34.68 -15.36
CA GLU A 98 -3.68 -34.55 -15.63
C GLU A 98 -4.24 -33.23 -15.07
N GLU A 99 -3.84 -32.85 -13.85
CA GLU A 99 -4.21 -31.55 -13.26
C GLU A 99 -3.67 -30.41 -14.12
N ILE A 100 -2.42 -30.45 -14.57
CA ILE A 100 -1.84 -29.42 -15.45
C ILE A 100 -2.59 -29.35 -16.78
N ALA A 101 -2.96 -30.49 -17.36
CA ALA A 101 -3.63 -30.55 -18.67
C ALA A 101 -5.10 -30.09 -18.63
N THR A 102 -5.75 -30.11 -17.46
CA THR A 102 -7.19 -29.81 -17.31
C THR A 102 -7.47 -28.54 -16.51
N ASN A 103 -6.47 -28.01 -15.79
CA ASN A 103 -6.64 -26.81 -14.97
C ASN A 103 -6.87 -25.56 -15.82
N GLY A 104 -7.97 -24.84 -15.56
CA GLY A 104 -8.35 -23.64 -16.30
C GLY A 104 -7.33 -22.51 -16.24
N VAL A 105 -6.56 -22.36 -15.15
CA VAL A 105 -5.50 -21.33 -15.08
C VAL A 105 -4.37 -21.67 -16.06
N TYR A 106 -4.03 -22.95 -16.22
CA TYR A 106 -3.03 -23.35 -17.21
C TYR A 106 -3.55 -23.18 -18.64
N CYS A 107 -4.72 -23.74 -18.94
CA CYS A 107 -5.27 -23.79 -20.29
C CYS A 107 -5.77 -22.43 -20.79
N ASP A 108 -6.47 -21.67 -19.95
CA ASP A 108 -7.13 -20.44 -20.36
C ASP A 108 -6.31 -19.18 -20.09
N PHE A 109 -5.29 -19.26 -19.23
CA PHE A 109 -4.43 -18.12 -18.93
C PHE A 109 -2.96 -18.38 -19.29
N TYR A 110 -2.26 -19.26 -18.59
CA TYR A 110 -0.80 -19.40 -18.74
C TYR A 110 -0.38 -19.75 -20.17
N ARG A 111 -0.95 -20.81 -20.76
CA ARG A 111 -0.59 -21.27 -22.11
C ARG A 111 -0.91 -20.23 -23.18
N ARG A 112 -2.03 -19.52 -23.05
CA ARG A 112 -2.40 -18.43 -23.97
C ARG A 112 -1.41 -17.26 -23.96
N HIS A 113 -0.68 -17.10 -22.86
CA HIS A 113 0.36 -16.08 -22.71
C HIS A 113 1.78 -16.66 -22.80
N GLY A 114 1.93 -17.89 -23.35
CA GLY A 114 3.22 -18.52 -23.57
C GLY A 114 3.89 -19.08 -22.31
N ILE A 115 3.20 -19.11 -21.16
CA ILE A 115 3.70 -19.70 -19.92
C ILE A 115 3.24 -21.17 -19.90
N GLY A 116 4.18 -22.11 -20.03
CA GLY A 116 3.83 -23.53 -20.02
C GLY A 116 4.11 -24.22 -18.70
N TYR A 117 5.28 -23.92 -18.15
CA TYR A 117 5.84 -24.52 -16.95
C TYR A 117 6.59 -23.47 -16.16
N ARG A 118 6.88 -23.73 -14.91
CA ARG A 118 7.47 -22.80 -13.96
C ARG A 118 8.32 -23.55 -12.95
N ALA A 119 9.31 -22.86 -12.40
CA ALA A 119 9.92 -23.22 -11.13
C ALA A 119 9.78 -22.06 -10.17
N GLY A 120 9.43 -22.32 -8.92
CA GLY A 120 9.26 -21.28 -7.93
C GLY A 120 9.75 -21.68 -6.55
N THR A 121 10.09 -20.69 -5.73
CA THR A 121 10.44 -20.88 -4.33
C THR A 121 9.74 -19.85 -3.46
N ILE A 122 9.49 -20.23 -2.21
CA ILE A 122 8.96 -19.33 -1.18
C ILE A 122 10.07 -19.08 -0.15
N ILE A 123 10.26 -17.81 0.19
CA ILE A 123 11.19 -17.32 1.20
C ILE A 123 10.37 -16.63 2.28
N SER A 124 10.27 -17.26 3.45
CA SER A 124 9.61 -16.66 4.61
C SER A 124 10.44 -15.52 5.18
N ILE A 125 9.76 -14.44 5.56
CA ILE A 125 10.34 -13.26 6.20
C ILE A 125 9.90 -13.22 7.66
N PRO A 126 10.76 -12.81 8.61
CA PRO A 126 10.39 -12.69 10.02
C PRO A 126 9.15 -11.84 10.33
N SER A 127 8.73 -10.94 9.43
CA SER A 127 7.52 -10.13 9.60
C SER A 127 6.20 -10.92 9.48
N GLY A 128 6.26 -12.22 9.18
CA GLY A 128 5.10 -13.06 8.86
C GLY A 128 4.67 -12.98 7.39
N ASP A 129 5.40 -12.20 6.57
CA ASP A 129 5.24 -12.18 5.12
C ASP A 129 6.12 -13.26 4.48
N SER A 130 5.83 -13.58 3.21
CA SER A 130 6.71 -14.40 2.39
C SER A 130 6.97 -13.72 1.05
N ILE A 131 8.07 -14.10 0.41
CA ILE A 131 8.39 -13.73 -0.97
C ILE A 131 8.33 -14.99 -1.82
N ALA A 132 7.53 -14.95 -2.87
CA ALA A 132 7.53 -15.98 -3.90
C ALA A 132 8.35 -15.50 -5.10
N ILE A 133 9.36 -16.27 -5.49
CA ILE A 133 10.13 -16.03 -6.70
C ILE A 133 9.78 -17.13 -7.68
N VAL A 134 9.30 -16.76 -8.87
CA VAL A 134 8.81 -17.69 -9.88
C VAL A 134 9.50 -17.40 -11.19
N MET A 135 9.98 -18.46 -11.84
CA MET A 135 10.68 -18.42 -13.12
C MET A 135 9.84 -19.15 -14.17
N PRO A 136 9.11 -18.40 -15.03
CA PRO A 136 8.34 -18.98 -16.12
C PRO A 136 9.21 -19.59 -17.21
N ARG A 137 8.70 -20.65 -17.82
CA ARG A 137 9.29 -21.34 -18.96
C ARG A 137 8.26 -21.50 -20.07
N HIS A 138 8.70 -21.27 -21.30
CA HIS A 138 7.83 -21.37 -22.46
C HIS A 138 7.30 -22.80 -22.64
N GLN A 139 6.04 -22.92 -23.08
CA GLN A 139 5.38 -24.22 -23.29
C GLN A 139 6.10 -25.15 -24.27
N ASP A 140 6.74 -24.58 -25.28
CA ASP A 140 7.45 -25.35 -26.31
C ASP A 140 8.76 -25.97 -25.78
N ASN A 141 9.25 -25.51 -24.63
CA ASN A 141 10.51 -25.98 -24.02
C ASN A 141 10.32 -27.14 -23.03
N GLY A 142 9.09 -27.65 -22.90
CA GLY A 142 8.74 -28.75 -21.99
C GLY A 142 8.85 -28.40 -20.50
N PRO A 143 8.57 -29.39 -19.61
CA PRO A 143 8.68 -29.24 -18.16
C PRO A 143 10.05 -28.77 -17.71
N VAL A 144 10.13 -28.12 -16.55
CA VAL A 144 11.41 -27.64 -16.01
C VAL A 144 12.30 -28.83 -15.61
N PRO A 145 13.48 -29.00 -16.25
CA PRO A 145 14.41 -30.08 -15.93
C PRO A 145 15.03 -29.96 -14.52
N ARG A 146 15.46 -31.09 -13.94
CA ARG A 146 16.02 -31.15 -12.57
C ARG A 146 17.38 -30.45 -12.42
N ASP A 147 18.19 -30.40 -13.46
CA ASP A 147 19.44 -29.63 -13.49
C ASP A 147 19.19 -28.11 -13.42
N ILE A 148 18.12 -27.62 -14.06
CA ILE A 148 17.66 -26.23 -13.91
C ILE A 148 17.20 -25.94 -12.48
N VAL A 149 16.43 -26.85 -11.86
CA VAL A 149 16.04 -26.72 -10.45
C VAL A 149 17.28 -26.66 -9.56
N SER A 150 18.27 -27.52 -9.79
CA SER A 150 19.53 -27.54 -9.03
C SER A 150 20.32 -26.24 -9.17
N PHE A 151 20.35 -25.64 -10.37
CA PHE A 151 20.95 -24.33 -10.60
C PHE A 151 20.22 -23.22 -9.81
N LEU A 152 18.89 -23.19 -9.85
CA LEU A 152 18.08 -22.23 -9.11
C LEU A 152 18.23 -22.39 -7.58
N ASP A 153 18.37 -23.63 -7.10
CA ASP A 153 18.68 -23.92 -5.70
C ASP A 153 20.05 -23.37 -5.28
N GLY A 154 21.03 -23.33 -6.18
CA GLY A 154 22.30 -22.64 -5.95
C GLY A 154 22.14 -21.14 -5.72
N LEU A 155 21.17 -20.50 -6.40
CA LEU A 155 20.86 -19.07 -6.23
C LEU A 155 19.99 -18.78 -5.01
N ARG A 156 19.18 -19.74 -4.58
CA ARG A 156 18.16 -19.54 -3.52
C ARG A 156 18.73 -18.92 -2.22
N PRO A 157 19.89 -19.33 -1.67
CA PRO A 157 20.45 -18.71 -0.47
C PRO A 157 20.82 -17.23 -0.66
N HIS A 158 21.15 -16.82 -1.88
CA HIS A 158 21.47 -15.43 -2.21
C HIS A 158 20.19 -14.61 -2.35
N LEU A 159 19.19 -15.13 -3.04
CA LEU A 159 17.85 -14.53 -3.15
C LEU A 159 17.21 -14.34 -1.77
N ALA A 160 17.32 -15.33 -0.89
CA ALA A 160 16.83 -15.24 0.48
C ALA A 160 17.55 -14.16 1.30
N ARG A 161 18.88 -14.12 1.26
CA ARG A 161 19.67 -13.11 1.98
C ARG A 161 19.41 -11.69 1.47
N ALA A 162 19.36 -11.50 0.15
CA ALA A 162 19.03 -10.21 -0.46
C ALA A 162 17.61 -9.76 -0.06
N SER A 163 16.64 -10.66 -0.11
CA SER A 163 15.24 -10.39 0.28
C SER A 163 15.09 -9.99 1.76
N LEU A 164 15.76 -10.72 2.66
CA LEU A 164 15.76 -10.41 4.10
C LEU A 164 16.45 -9.07 4.39
N THR A 165 17.56 -8.78 3.70
CA THR A 165 18.29 -7.52 3.83
C THR A 165 17.43 -6.35 3.37
N ALA A 166 16.79 -6.48 2.20
CA ALA A 166 15.88 -5.48 1.65
C ALA A 166 14.71 -5.18 2.60
N ASN A 167 14.09 -6.23 3.16
CA ASN A 167 13.00 -6.07 4.13
C ASN A 167 13.43 -5.31 5.39
N ARG A 168 14.59 -5.65 5.95
CA ARG A 168 15.11 -4.98 7.15
C ARG A 168 15.46 -3.52 6.88
N LEU A 169 16.18 -3.25 5.80
CA LEU A 169 16.56 -1.88 5.42
C LEU A 169 15.33 -1.02 5.13
N GLY A 170 14.34 -1.65 4.53
CA GLY A 170 13.05 -1.09 4.30
C GLY A 170 12.29 -0.66 5.57
N PHE A 171 12.29 -1.51 6.61
CA PHE A 171 11.71 -1.17 7.92
C PHE A 171 12.41 0.04 8.54
N GLU A 172 13.75 0.06 8.54
CA GLU A 172 14.52 1.20 9.03
C GLU A 172 14.23 2.49 8.25
N ARG A 173 14.00 2.40 6.94
CA ARG A 173 13.61 3.55 6.11
C ARG A 173 12.23 4.08 6.47
N ALA A 174 11.25 3.21 6.73
CA ALA A 174 9.92 3.62 7.19
C ALA A 174 10.01 4.33 8.55
N ARG A 175 10.84 3.81 9.46
CA ARG A 175 11.10 4.46 10.75
C ARG A 175 11.75 5.83 10.58
N ALA A 176 12.80 5.92 9.77
CA ALA A 176 13.47 7.19 9.48
C ALA A 176 12.52 8.25 8.87
N GLN A 177 11.54 7.84 8.05
CA GLN A 177 10.51 8.75 7.54
C GLN A 177 9.60 9.29 8.65
N ALA A 178 9.18 8.44 9.59
CA ALA A 178 8.39 8.88 10.74
C ALA A 178 9.22 9.81 11.66
N ASP A 179 10.49 9.47 11.91
CA ASP A 179 11.39 10.28 12.73
C ASP A 179 11.68 11.65 12.09
N ALA A 180 11.75 11.74 10.76
CA ALA A 180 11.88 13.01 10.05
C ALA A 180 10.67 13.95 10.31
N LEU A 181 9.45 13.41 10.42
CA LEU A 181 8.27 14.19 10.81
C LEU A 181 8.37 14.68 12.26
N GLN A 182 8.93 13.86 13.15
CA GLN A 182 9.15 14.26 14.54
C GLN A 182 10.15 15.41 14.66
N ALA A 183 11.19 15.43 13.81
CA ALA A 183 12.17 16.52 13.78
C ALA A 183 11.55 17.89 13.47
N ILE A 184 10.40 17.93 12.79
CA ILE A 184 9.62 19.15 12.52
C ILE A 184 8.37 19.28 13.42
N GLY A 185 8.27 18.47 14.48
CA GLY A 185 7.22 18.55 15.48
C GLY A 185 5.87 17.94 15.07
N LEU A 186 5.84 17.08 14.05
CA LEU A 186 4.61 16.47 13.57
C LEU A 186 4.48 15.00 14.01
N PRO A 187 3.36 14.62 14.66
CA PRO A 187 2.98 13.22 14.81
C PRO A 187 2.81 12.55 13.44
N GLY A 188 3.56 11.48 13.23
CA GLY A 188 3.59 10.77 11.96
C GLY A 188 3.70 9.26 12.10
N ALA A 189 3.06 8.55 11.17
CA ALA A 189 3.13 7.09 11.07
C ALA A 189 3.17 6.64 9.62
N ILE A 190 3.77 5.47 9.39
CA ILE A 190 3.82 4.79 8.09
C ILE A 190 2.96 3.53 8.18
N LEU A 191 2.10 3.33 7.19
CA LEU A 191 1.21 2.17 7.10
C LEU A 191 1.50 1.34 5.85
N ARG A 192 1.23 0.04 5.97
CA ARG A 192 1.13 -0.87 4.83
C ARG A 192 -0.22 -0.76 4.12
N GLU A 193 -0.34 -1.45 2.99
CA GLU A 193 -1.64 -1.70 2.35
C GLU A 193 -2.62 -2.30 3.38
N GLY A 194 -3.90 -1.90 3.32
CA GLY A 194 -4.91 -2.27 4.30
C GLY A 194 -4.87 -1.48 5.62
N GLY A 195 -3.87 -0.61 5.83
CA GLY A 195 -3.82 0.29 6.98
C GLY A 195 -3.09 -0.26 8.22
N LYS A 196 -2.32 -1.34 8.08
CA LYS A 196 -1.52 -1.91 9.17
C LYS A 196 -0.33 -1.01 9.51
N LEU A 197 -0.11 -0.74 10.80
CA LEU A 197 0.99 0.10 11.25
C LEU A 197 2.35 -0.55 10.96
N LEU A 198 3.23 0.18 10.26
CA LEU A 198 4.60 -0.25 9.98
C LEU A 198 5.61 0.44 10.89
N ALA A 199 5.48 1.75 11.06
CA ALA A 199 6.31 2.55 11.96
C ALA A 199 5.52 3.77 12.43
N ALA A 200 5.82 4.26 13.63
CA ALA A 200 5.29 5.50 14.18
C ALA A 200 6.42 6.25 14.87
N ASN A 201 6.32 7.58 14.93
CA ASN A 201 7.21 8.39 15.76
C ASN A 201 6.61 8.58 17.16
N ALA A 202 7.41 9.04 18.12
CA ALA A 202 6.99 9.16 19.53
C ALA A 202 5.82 10.13 19.71
N LEU A 203 5.71 11.15 18.86
CA LEU A 203 4.58 12.09 18.86
C LEU A 203 3.28 11.42 18.42
N PHE A 204 3.33 10.48 17.48
CA PHE A 204 2.18 9.70 17.05
C PHE A 204 1.81 8.63 18.08
N GLU A 205 2.81 7.95 18.65
CA GLU A 205 2.61 6.99 19.74
C GLU A 205 1.92 7.63 20.95
N ALA A 206 2.20 8.90 21.25
CA ALA A 206 1.53 9.65 22.31
C ALA A 206 0.01 9.88 22.05
N LEU A 207 -0.45 9.70 20.81
CA LEU A 207 -1.88 9.74 20.44
C LEU A 207 -2.55 8.37 20.59
N MET A 208 -1.83 7.33 21.03
CA MET A 208 -2.34 5.99 21.29
C MET A 208 -2.43 5.72 22.80
N PRO A 209 -3.49 5.04 23.30
CA PRO A 209 -4.63 4.51 22.56
C PRO A 209 -5.82 5.50 22.43
N SER A 210 -5.64 6.77 22.83
CA SER A 210 -6.73 7.74 23.02
C SER A 210 -7.38 8.20 21.71
N LEU A 211 -6.60 8.34 20.65
CA LEU A 211 -7.07 8.68 19.30
C LEU A 211 -6.95 7.49 18.35
N PHE A 212 -5.79 6.82 18.34
CA PHE A 212 -5.53 5.67 17.49
C PHE A 212 -5.41 4.39 18.31
N GLN A 213 -5.81 3.28 17.72
CA GLN A 213 -5.63 1.95 18.29
C GLN A 213 -4.98 1.05 17.25
N ASP A 214 -3.84 0.46 17.60
CA ASP A 214 -3.19 -0.55 16.77
C ASP A 214 -3.86 -1.90 17.02
N ARG A 215 -4.64 -2.35 16.04
CA ARG A 215 -5.37 -3.62 16.05
C ARG A 215 -4.69 -4.59 15.09
N ALA A 216 -4.95 -5.88 15.27
CA ALA A 216 -4.34 -6.94 14.45
C ALA A 216 -4.51 -6.71 12.94
N GLU A 217 -5.70 -6.24 12.52
CA GLU A 217 -6.07 -6.01 11.12
C GLU A 217 -5.50 -4.69 10.57
N ARG A 218 -5.70 -3.58 11.30
CA ARG A 218 -5.30 -2.24 10.89
C ARG A 218 -5.22 -1.28 12.07
N LEU A 219 -4.60 -0.14 11.84
CA LEU A 219 -4.77 1.02 12.70
C LEU A 219 -6.22 1.52 12.59
N THR A 220 -6.85 1.81 13.74
CA THR A 220 -8.22 2.35 13.80
C THR A 220 -8.25 3.67 14.58
N LEU A 221 -9.23 4.53 14.29
CA LEU A 221 -9.55 5.67 15.16
C LEU A 221 -10.55 5.25 16.25
N THR A 222 -10.51 5.92 17.40
CA THR A 222 -11.44 5.68 18.52
C THR A 222 -12.86 6.15 18.23
N ASP A 223 -13.01 7.18 17.38
CA ASP A 223 -14.31 7.65 16.90
C ASP A 223 -14.76 6.83 15.68
N VAL A 224 -15.93 6.21 15.79
CA VAL A 224 -16.45 5.26 14.76
C VAL A 224 -16.70 5.97 13.42
N THR A 225 -17.16 7.21 13.44
CA THR A 225 -17.44 7.96 12.21
C THR A 225 -16.14 8.36 11.52
N ALA A 226 -15.17 8.89 12.27
CA ALA A 226 -13.83 9.21 11.75
C ALA A 226 -13.10 7.96 11.24
N ASP A 227 -13.25 6.83 11.92
CA ASP A 227 -12.66 5.56 11.52
C ASP A 227 -13.23 5.01 10.20
N GLY A 228 -14.54 5.15 9.99
CA GLY A 228 -15.19 4.80 8.71
C GLY A 228 -14.63 5.61 7.54
N LEU A 229 -14.47 6.92 7.73
CA LEU A 229 -13.88 7.80 6.72
C LEU A 229 -12.39 7.54 6.48
N PHE A 230 -11.67 7.16 7.55
CA PHE A 230 -10.28 6.73 7.43
C PHE A 230 -10.16 5.45 6.61
N LEU A 231 -11.04 4.48 6.85
CA LEU A 231 -11.11 3.26 6.04
C LEU A 231 -11.42 3.56 4.57
N GLU A 232 -12.36 4.45 4.28
CA GLU A 232 -12.64 4.92 2.92
C GLU A 232 -11.43 5.62 2.28
N ALA A 233 -10.68 6.40 3.05
CA ALA A 233 -9.46 7.06 2.57
C ALA A 233 -8.38 6.04 2.19
N LEU A 234 -8.19 4.99 2.99
CA LEU A 234 -7.26 3.89 2.68
C LEU A 234 -7.71 3.09 1.45
N GLY A 235 -9.02 2.91 1.26
CA GLY A 235 -9.60 2.20 0.11
C GLY A 235 -9.73 3.01 -1.18
N THR A 236 -9.33 4.30 -1.19
CA THR A 236 -9.52 5.16 -2.36
C THR A 236 -8.72 4.64 -3.58
N PRO A 237 -9.33 4.45 -4.76
CA PRO A 237 -8.64 3.91 -5.93
C PRO A 237 -7.63 4.92 -6.51
N PHE A 238 -6.77 4.43 -7.40
CA PHE A 238 -5.83 5.27 -8.12
C PHE A 238 -6.55 6.23 -9.08
N VAL A 239 -6.07 7.47 -9.16
CA VAL A 239 -6.40 8.43 -10.22
C VAL A 239 -5.13 8.62 -11.04
N GLY A 240 -5.07 8.02 -12.23
CA GLY A 240 -3.82 7.88 -12.98
C GLY A 240 -2.82 6.98 -12.23
N ASN A 241 -1.59 7.45 -12.00
CA ASN A 241 -0.52 6.69 -11.33
C ASN A 241 -0.46 6.89 -9.80
N SER A 242 -1.40 7.61 -9.18
CA SER A 242 -1.37 7.91 -7.74
C SER A 242 -2.76 7.89 -7.12
N ARG A 243 -2.86 7.52 -5.84
CA ARG A 243 -4.03 7.84 -5.02
C ARG A 243 -3.99 9.34 -4.66
N PRO A 244 -5.14 10.03 -4.51
CA PRO A 244 -5.16 11.39 -4.00
C PRO A 244 -4.81 11.42 -2.50
N VAL A 245 -4.29 12.55 -2.03
CA VAL A 245 -4.20 12.80 -0.58
C VAL A 245 -5.63 12.93 -0.04
N ARG A 246 -5.87 12.43 1.17
CA ARG A 246 -7.15 12.59 1.87
C ARG A 246 -6.90 13.23 3.22
N SER A 247 -7.77 14.16 3.61
CA SER A 247 -7.65 14.83 4.88
C SER A 247 -8.95 14.72 5.67
N LEU A 248 -8.83 14.34 6.94
CA LEU A 248 -9.94 13.94 7.79
C LEU A 248 -9.98 14.87 9.00
N ALA A 249 -11.14 15.45 9.28
CA ALA A 249 -11.32 16.23 10.49
C ALA A 249 -11.43 15.30 11.69
N ILE A 250 -10.64 15.59 12.72
CA ILE A 250 -10.69 14.90 13.99
C ILE A 250 -11.22 15.89 15.02
N ALA A 251 -12.42 15.61 15.53
CA ALA A 251 -13.07 16.48 16.51
C ALA A 251 -12.27 16.58 17.82
N ALA A 252 -12.45 17.71 18.50
CA ALA A 252 -11.92 17.89 19.84
C ALA A 252 -12.67 17.02 20.86
N ALA A 253 -11.93 16.50 21.85
CA ALA A 253 -12.48 15.80 23.02
C ALA A 253 -11.92 16.44 24.31
N MET A 254 -12.32 15.95 25.50
CA MET A 254 -12.00 16.62 26.77
C MET A 254 -10.49 16.87 26.99
N ASP A 255 -9.64 15.99 26.48
CA ASP A 255 -8.19 16.00 26.64
C ASP A 255 -7.43 16.36 25.35
N ARG A 256 -8.13 16.69 24.25
CA ARG A 256 -7.51 16.88 22.94
C ARG A 256 -8.11 18.04 22.15
N VAL A 257 -7.22 18.79 21.52
CA VAL A 257 -7.54 19.83 20.53
C VAL A 257 -8.14 19.18 19.26
N PRO A 258 -8.91 19.91 18.44
CA PRO A 258 -9.26 19.39 17.13
C PRO A 258 -7.99 19.24 16.29
N MET A 259 -7.98 18.23 15.43
CA MET A 259 -6.83 17.88 14.61
C MET A 259 -7.29 17.61 13.18
N VAL A 260 -6.34 17.62 12.26
CA VAL A 260 -6.52 17.11 10.90
C VAL A 260 -5.58 15.93 10.71
N LEU A 261 -6.12 14.80 10.27
CA LEU A 261 -5.35 13.65 9.84
C LEU A 261 -5.22 13.66 8.32
N HIS A 262 -3.99 13.79 7.84
CA HIS A 262 -3.66 13.62 6.44
C HIS A 262 -3.24 12.17 6.18
N VAL A 263 -3.89 11.54 5.20
CA VAL A 263 -3.53 10.25 4.63
C VAL A 263 -2.84 10.50 3.29
N VAL A 264 -1.52 10.43 3.31
CA VAL A 264 -0.67 10.76 2.15
C VAL A 264 -0.17 9.45 1.52
N PRO A 265 -0.55 9.14 0.26
CA PRO A 265 -0.03 7.96 -0.43
C PRO A 265 1.47 8.08 -0.69
N VAL A 266 2.24 7.09 -0.26
CA VAL A 266 3.67 6.98 -0.57
C VAL A 266 3.83 6.69 -2.07
N ARG A 267 4.73 7.41 -2.76
CA ARG A 267 4.94 7.33 -4.21
C ARG A 267 6.32 6.74 -4.56
N GLY A 268 6.43 6.17 -5.76
CA GLY A 268 7.71 5.81 -6.37
C GLY A 268 8.45 4.68 -5.66
N SER A 269 9.79 4.74 -5.64
CA SER A 269 10.70 3.73 -5.05
C SER A 269 10.55 3.52 -3.54
N ALA A 270 9.75 4.35 -2.86
CA ALA A 270 9.36 4.14 -1.48
C ALA A 270 8.23 3.09 -1.32
N ARG A 271 7.49 2.79 -2.40
CA ARG A 271 6.66 1.58 -2.52
C ARG A 271 7.53 0.40 -2.93
N ASP A 272 8.42 0.04 -2.04
CA ASP A 272 9.24 -1.15 -2.23
C ASP A 272 8.41 -2.38 -1.86
N ILE A 273 8.45 -3.43 -2.67
CA ILE A 273 7.77 -4.71 -2.40
C ILE A 273 8.19 -5.32 -1.05
N PHE A 274 9.39 -4.97 -0.57
CA PHE A 274 9.93 -5.45 0.69
C PHE A 274 9.41 -4.66 1.90
N THR A 275 9.07 -3.37 1.74
CA THR A 275 8.50 -2.53 2.83
C THR A 275 6.99 -2.49 2.84
N GLN A 276 6.41 -2.52 1.64
CA GLN A 276 4.99 -2.32 1.38
C GLN A 276 4.45 -1.03 2.02
N ALA A 277 5.29 0.00 2.20
CA ALA A 277 4.85 1.29 2.73
C ALA A 277 3.90 1.95 1.71
N THR A 278 2.61 2.01 2.05
CA THR A 278 1.57 2.52 1.16
C THR A 278 1.13 3.92 1.56
N PHE A 279 1.04 4.20 2.86
CA PHE A 279 0.54 5.48 3.37
C PHE A 279 1.46 6.09 4.43
N MET A 280 1.54 7.41 4.42
CA MET A 280 2.09 8.23 5.47
C MET A 280 0.94 8.99 6.12
N LEU A 281 0.79 8.84 7.42
CA LEU A 281 -0.12 9.62 8.24
C LEU A 281 0.61 10.82 8.81
N ILE A 282 -0.04 11.99 8.79
CA ILE A 282 0.43 13.21 9.44
C ILE A 282 -0.74 13.79 10.21
N VAL A 283 -0.55 14.04 11.50
CA VAL A 283 -1.59 14.64 12.35
C VAL A 283 -1.21 16.08 12.68
N THR A 284 -2.07 17.02 12.31
CA THR A 284 -1.84 18.45 12.56
C THR A 284 -2.86 18.98 13.54
N PRO A 285 -2.46 19.46 14.73
CA PRO A 285 -3.35 20.19 15.63
C PRO A 285 -3.89 21.46 14.97
N VAL A 286 -5.20 21.71 15.12
CA VAL A 286 -5.80 22.98 14.71
C VAL A 286 -5.74 23.93 15.90
N ASP A 287 -5.00 25.04 15.74
CA ASP A 287 -4.83 26.03 16.79
C ASP A 287 -6.18 26.65 17.22
N ARG A 288 -6.36 26.84 18.53
CA ARG A 288 -7.63 27.24 19.16
C ARG A 288 -7.94 28.75 19.02
N GLY A 289 -7.02 29.53 18.44
CA GLY A 289 -7.06 30.99 18.48
C GLY A 289 -7.99 31.69 17.49
N ALA A 290 -8.30 31.09 16.33
CA ALA A 290 -9.14 31.70 15.30
C ALA A 290 -9.68 30.67 14.30
N VAL A 291 -10.86 30.94 13.72
CA VAL A 291 -11.38 30.16 12.57
C VAL A 291 -10.33 30.19 11.45
N PRO A 292 -9.82 29.02 11.01
CA PRO A 292 -8.76 28.95 10.01
C PRO A 292 -9.08 29.76 8.76
N SER A 293 -8.06 30.30 8.07
CA SER A 293 -8.26 31.05 6.82
C SER A 293 -8.85 30.15 5.72
N ALA A 294 -9.41 30.74 4.67
CA ALA A 294 -10.07 29.95 3.63
C ALA A 294 -9.02 29.14 2.88
N GLU A 295 -7.82 29.70 2.71
CA GLU A 295 -6.66 29.03 2.12
C GLU A 295 -6.21 27.84 2.97
N VAL A 296 -6.20 27.99 4.30
CA VAL A 296 -5.87 26.89 5.22
C VAL A 296 -6.93 25.79 5.14
N LEU A 297 -8.22 26.11 5.08
CA LEU A 297 -9.27 25.10 4.93
C LEU A 297 -9.26 24.40 3.57
N GLN A 298 -8.89 25.11 2.49
CA GLN A 298 -8.67 24.50 1.19
C GLN A 298 -7.54 23.48 1.26
N GLY A 299 -6.40 23.85 1.85
CA GLY A 299 -5.25 22.95 1.98
C GLY A 299 -5.48 21.79 2.96
N LEU A 300 -6.24 22.02 4.04
CA LEU A 300 -6.48 21.02 5.08
C LEU A 300 -7.58 20.01 4.75
N PHE A 301 -8.55 20.35 3.89
CA PHE A 301 -9.72 19.49 3.64
C PHE A 301 -10.04 19.33 2.14
N ASP A 302 -9.13 19.72 1.25
CA ASP A 302 -9.32 19.70 -0.21
C ASP A 302 -10.64 20.39 -0.64
N LEU A 303 -10.98 21.48 0.08
CA LEU A 303 -12.14 22.31 -0.25
C LEU A 303 -11.82 23.15 -1.47
N THR A 304 -12.83 23.40 -2.29
CA THR A 304 -12.78 24.47 -3.30
C THR A 304 -12.82 25.84 -2.62
N PRO A 305 -12.42 26.93 -3.31
CA PRO A 305 -12.52 28.27 -2.76
C PRO A 305 -13.93 28.63 -2.24
N ALA A 306 -14.98 28.21 -2.96
CA ALA A 306 -16.37 28.43 -2.57
C ALA A 306 -16.76 27.64 -1.30
N GLU A 307 -16.38 26.36 -1.25
CA GLU A 307 -16.63 25.50 -0.08
C GLU A 307 -15.91 26.03 1.17
N ALA A 308 -14.67 26.48 1.04
CA ALA A 308 -13.91 27.06 2.16
C ALA A 308 -14.51 28.40 2.65
N GLN A 309 -15.01 29.22 1.73
CA GLN A 309 -15.75 30.44 2.10
C GLN A 309 -17.03 30.10 2.87
N VAL A 310 -17.79 29.07 2.44
CA VAL A 310 -18.97 28.61 3.18
C VAL A 310 -18.59 28.06 4.56
N ALA A 311 -17.55 27.22 4.65
CA ALA A 311 -17.11 26.64 5.91
C ALA A 311 -16.73 27.72 6.95
N ARG A 312 -15.93 28.72 6.56
CA ARG A 312 -15.62 29.87 7.43
C ARG A 312 -16.83 30.72 7.72
N GLY A 313 -17.65 30.99 6.71
CA GLY A 313 -18.84 31.79 6.81
C GLY A 313 -19.80 31.23 7.84
N VAL A 314 -20.01 29.92 7.84
CA VAL A 314 -20.84 29.20 8.82
C VAL A 314 -20.27 29.29 10.22
N ALA A 315 -18.94 29.18 10.37
CA ALA A 315 -18.27 29.32 11.67
C ALA A 315 -18.35 30.74 12.25
N GLN A 316 -18.44 31.77 11.39
CA GLN A 316 -18.49 33.18 11.81
C GLN A 316 -19.90 33.74 11.94
N ALA A 317 -20.82 33.38 11.03
CA ALA A 317 -22.12 34.04 10.88
C ALA A 317 -23.23 33.37 11.72
N GLY A 318 -22.99 32.19 12.28
CA GLY A 318 -23.94 31.49 13.17
C GLY A 318 -25.20 30.93 12.48
N SER A 319 -25.60 31.42 11.31
CA SER A 319 -26.74 30.90 10.54
C SER A 319 -26.49 30.89 9.01
N ILE A 320 -27.18 29.98 8.33
CA ILE A 320 -27.13 29.83 6.86
C ILE A 320 -27.72 31.07 6.17
N ASP A 321 -28.79 31.66 6.73
CA ASP A 321 -29.47 32.81 6.13
C ASP A 321 -28.59 34.07 6.19
N ALA A 322 -27.89 34.28 7.31
CA ALA A 322 -26.94 35.38 7.46
C ALA A 322 -25.75 35.22 6.49
N LEU A 323 -25.28 33.99 6.29
CA LEU A 323 -24.23 33.69 5.32
C LEU A 323 -24.72 33.96 3.89
N ALA A 324 -25.87 33.42 3.50
CA ALA A 324 -26.45 33.59 2.17
C ALA A 324 -26.58 35.07 1.78
N ALA A 325 -27.08 35.90 2.70
CA ALA A 325 -27.16 37.36 2.52
C ALA A 325 -25.78 38.01 2.38
N LYS A 326 -24.78 37.57 3.15
CA LYS A 326 -23.42 38.13 3.15
C LYS A 326 -22.66 37.85 1.85
N ILE A 327 -22.81 36.64 1.28
CA ILE A 327 -22.10 36.24 0.04
C ILE A 327 -22.94 36.36 -1.23
N GLY A 328 -24.19 36.86 -1.13
CA GLY A 328 -25.03 37.18 -2.28
C GLY A 328 -25.57 35.97 -3.04
N VAL A 329 -25.78 34.84 -2.37
CA VAL A 329 -26.35 33.62 -2.99
C VAL A 329 -27.62 33.17 -2.28
N THR A 330 -28.35 32.22 -2.88
CA THR A 330 -29.56 31.67 -2.26
C THR A 330 -29.22 30.74 -1.09
N ARG A 331 -30.17 30.61 -0.15
CA ARG A 331 -30.08 29.65 0.97
C ARG A 331 -29.81 28.23 0.50
N GLU A 332 -30.41 27.83 -0.62
CA GLU A 332 -30.29 26.48 -1.16
C GLU A 332 -28.88 26.20 -1.71
N THR A 333 -28.26 27.21 -2.32
CA THR A 333 -26.86 27.16 -2.76
C THR A 333 -25.94 26.93 -1.57
N VAL A 334 -26.13 27.67 -0.46
CA VAL A 334 -25.33 27.49 0.76
C VAL A 334 -25.55 26.10 1.37
N ARG A 335 -26.78 25.59 1.42
CA ARG A 335 -27.06 24.22 1.92
C ARG A 335 -26.35 23.15 1.09
N THR A 336 -26.35 23.30 -0.23
CA THR A 336 -25.71 22.34 -1.14
C THR A 336 -24.19 22.33 -0.92
N GLN A 337 -23.57 23.50 -0.85
CA GLN A 337 -22.13 23.62 -0.59
C GLN A 337 -21.77 23.15 0.83
N LEU A 338 -22.60 23.45 1.84
CA LEU A 338 -22.41 22.97 3.20
C LEU A 338 -22.49 21.44 3.27
N LYS A 339 -23.39 20.80 2.51
CA LYS A 339 -23.45 19.34 2.43
C LYS A 339 -22.17 18.75 1.84
N ALA A 340 -21.60 19.39 0.81
CA ALA A 340 -20.31 18.98 0.25
C ALA A 340 -19.16 19.17 1.25
N VAL A 341 -19.13 20.29 1.97
CA VAL A 341 -18.15 20.54 3.05
C VAL A 341 -18.25 19.49 4.15
N LEU A 342 -19.47 19.22 4.65
CA LEU A 342 -19.71 18.21 5.68
C LEU A 342 -19.23 16.82 5.22
N SER A 343 -19.51 16.45 3.97
CA SER A 343 -19.00 15.21 3.37
C SER A 343 -17.46 15.16 3.31
N LYS A 344 -16.81 16.21 2.77
CA LYS A 344 -15.35 16.28 2.64
C LYS A 344 -14.61 16.34 3.99
N THR A 345 -15.23 16.97 4.98
CA THR A 345 -14.69 17.05 6.34
C THR A 345 -15.04 15.85 7.19
N GLY A 346 -15.98 15.00 6.75
CA GLY A 346 -16.40 13.82 7.50
C GLY A 346 -17.41 14.07 8.59
N LEU A 347 -18.06 15.22 8.58
CA LEU A 347 -18.99 15.67 9.60
C LEU A 347 -20.43 15.46 9.14
N SER A 348 -21.35 15.28 10.08
CA SER A 348 -22.76 15.06 9.78
C SER A 348 -23.60 16.31 10.02
N ARG A 349 -23.15 17.22 10.89
CA ARG A 349 -23.93 18.39 11.32
C ARG A 349 -23.15 19.69 11.22
N GLN A 350 -23.85 20.78 10.88
CA GLN A 350 -23.29 22.14 10.86
C GLN A 350 -22.61 22.51 12.19
N GLN A 351 -23.21 22.13 13.32
CA GLN A 351 -22.66 22.41 14.65
C GLN A 351 -21.34 21.68 14.91
N GLU A 352 -21.14 20.51 14.31
CA GLU A 352 -19.89 19.77 14.39
C GLU A 352 -18.79 20.52 13.64
N LEU A 353 -19.10 21.05 12.46
CA LEU A 353 -18.18 21.89 11.67
C LEU A 353 -17.81 23.17 12.42
N VAL A 354 -18.80 23.86 13.01
CA VAL A 354 -18.55 25.05 13.82
C VAL A 354 -17.64 24.72 15.01
N SER A 355 -17.86 23.60 15.69
CA SER A 355 -17.07 23.20 16.86
C SER A 355 -15.63 22.83 16.48
N LEU A 356 -15.46 22.09 15.38
CA LEU A 356 -14.15 21.78 14.80
C LEU A 356 -13.37 23.05 14.48
N LEU A 357 -13.99 23.97 13.74
CA LEU A 357 -13.36 25.22 13.29
C LEU A 357 -13.15 26.23 14.41
N ALA A 358 -13.92 26.15 15.49
CA ALA A 358 -13.81 27.02 16.66
C ALA A 358 -12.89 26.45 17.77
N GLY A 359 -12.27 25.28 17.57
CA GLY A 359 -11.40 24.70 18.59
C GLY A 359 -12.14 24.10 19.79
N LYS A 360 -13.47 23.96 19.75
CA LYS A 360 -14.32 23.60 20.91
C LYS A 360 -14.63 22.10 20.94
N ALA A 361 -14.56 21.48 22.12
CA ALA A 361 -14.97 20.08 22.34
C ALA A 361 -16.45 19.90 21.98
N LEU A 362 -16.75 18.85 21.20
CA LEU A 362 -18.14 18.47 20.91
C LEU A 362 -18.78 17.98 22.21
N ARG A 363 -19.80 18.69 22.71
CA ARG A 363 -20.68 18.14 23.75
C ARG A 363 -21.65 17.18 23.06
N GLY A 364 -21.40 15.88 23.20
CA GLY A 364 -22.37 14.85 22.84
C GLY A 364 -23.66 15.06 23.64
N GLY A 365 -24.79 15.04 22.94
CA GLY A 365 -26.12 14.93 23.51
C GLY A 365 -26.60 13.49 23.47
#